data_AF-A0A2S3QGD1-F1
#
_entry.id   AF-A0A2S3QGD1-F1
#
_cell.length_a   1.000
_cell.length_b   1.000
_cell.length_c   1.000
_cell.angle_alpha   90.00
_cell.angle_beta   90.00
_cell.angle_gamma   90.00
#
_symmetry.space_group_name_H-M   'P 1'
#
loop_
_entity.id
_entity.type
_entity.pdbx_description
1 polymer ?
#
loop_
_entity_poly.entity_id
_entity_poly.type
_entity_poly.pdbx_seq_one_letter_code
_entity_poly.pdbx_strand_id
1 'polypeptide(L)' 'MRRVESLKKSVSFLRMAGGSVLGIAGFGTISTGILPFRGEHVLLGLGEVAVGTVLALGVLTPLRTGHHPS' A
#
# COMPACT_ATOMS: atom_id res chain seq x y z
N MET A 1 21.49 -10.80 16.14
CA MET A 1 20.01 -10.78 16.04
C MET A 1 19.40 -9.37 15.91
N ARG A 2 19.75 -8.37 16.74
CA ARG A 2 19.15 -7.00 16.69
C ARG A 2 19.15 -6.28 15.32
N ARG A 3 20.20 -6.44 14.49
CA ARG A 3 20.26 -5.79 13.17
C ARG A 3 19.19 -6.30 12.20
N VAL A 4 18.84 -7.59 12.29
CA VAL A 4 17.86 -8.23 11.38
C VAL A 4 16.44 -7.75 11.70
N GLU A 5 16.11 -7.57 12.98
CA GLU A 5 14.82 -6.99 13.39
C GLU A 5 14.67 -5.54 12.95
N SER A 6 15.73 -4.73 13.08
CA SER A 6 15.72 -3.35 12.61
C SER A 6 15.52 -3.26 11.10
N LEU A 7 16.20 -4.12 10.32
CA LEU A 7 16.03 -4.22 8.87
C LEU A 7 14.59 -4.61 8.49
N LYS A 8 14.02 -5.62 9.16
CA LYS A 8 12.62 -6.03 8.93
C LYS A 8 11.64 -4.89 9.21
N LYS A 9 11.85 -4.16 10.31
CA LYS A 9 11.00 -3.01 10.70
C LYS A 9 11.09 -1.87 9.70
N SER A 10 12.29 -1.55 9.22
CA SER A 10 12.51 -0.53 8.17
C SER A 10 11.87 -0.93 6.83
N VAL A 11 11.98 -2.20 6.42
CA VAL A 11 11.34 -2.71 5.20
C VAL A 11 9.81 -2.67 5.32
N SER A 12 9.26 -3.02 6.48
CA SER A 12 7.82 -2.91 6.74
C SER A 12 7.35 -1.45 6.69
N PHE A 13 8.09 -0.54 7.29
CA PHE A 13 7.79 0.90 7.24
C PHE A 13 7.85 1.44 5.81
N LEU A 14 8.88 1.05 5.04
CA LEU A 14 9.03 1.47 3.65
C LEU A 14 7.91 0.93 2.76
N ARG A 15 7.49 -0.32 2.98
CA ARG A 15 6.33 -0.91 2.28
C ARG A 15 5.03 -0.21 2.62
N MET A 16 4.82 0.12 3.90
CA MET A 16 3.63 0.84 4.35
C MET A 16 3.60 2.25 3.75
N ALA A 17 4.71 3.00 3.85
CA ALA A 17 4.82 4.33 3.26
C ALA A 17 4.64 4.30 1.73
N GLY A 18 5.30 3.35 1.05
CA GLY A 18 5.17 3.16 -0.39
C GLY A 18 3.74 2.82 -0.81
N GLY A 19 3.07 1.91 -0.08
CA GLY A 19 1.67 1.55 -0.34
C GLY A 19 0.71 2.73 -0.16
N SER A 20 0.90 3.53 0.89
CA SER A 20 0.12 4.74 1.12
C SER A 20 0.32 5.80 0.05
N VAL A 21 1.57 6.06 -0.36
CA VAL A 21 1.88 7.01 -1.44
C VAL A 21 1.25 6.56 -2.76
N LEU A 22 1.36 5.27 -3.09
CA LEU A 22 0.76 4.70 -4.30
C LEU A 22 -0.78 4.82 -4.28
N GLY A 23 -1.40 4.59 -3.12
CA GLY A 23 -2.86 4.76 -2.95
C GLY A 23 -3.31 6.20 -3.14
N ILE A 24 -2.56 7.17 -2.59
CA ILE A 24 -2.85 8.61 -2.76
C ILE A 24 -2.66 9.02 -4.23
N ALA A 25 -1.56 8.59 -4.86
CA ALA A 25 -1.30 8.86 -6.27
C ALA A 25 -2.43 8.29 -7.16
N GLY A 26 -2.82 7.03 -6.94
CA GLY A 26 -3.92 6.38 -7.64
C GLY A 26 -5.25 7.12 -7.51
N PHE A 27 -5.53 7.66 -6.32
CA PHE A 27 -6.71 8.50 -6.13
C PHE A 27 -6.65 9.80 -6.93
N GLY A 28 -5.46 10.41 -7.02
CA GLY A 28 -5.20 11.55 -7.89
C GLY A 28 -5.40 11.21 -9.37
N THR A 29 -4.87 10.09 -9.83
CA THR A 29 -5.02 9.59 -11.20
C THR A 29 -6.50 9.37 -11.54
N ILE A 30 -7.26 8.72 -10.65
CA ILE A 30 -8.72 8.56 -10.79
C ILE A 30 -9.40 9.93 -10.89
N SER A 31 -9.08 10.86 -9.99
CA SER A 31 -9.68 12.21 -9.96
C SER A 31 -9.48 12.95 -11.29
N THR A 32 -8.28 12.88 -11.87
CA THR A 32 -8.00 13.48 -13.20
C THR A 32 -8.69 12.77 -14.36
N GLY A 33 -9.03 11.49 -14.19
CA GLY A 33 -9.75 10.70 -15.20
C GLY A 33 -11.27 10.89 -15.18
N ILE A 34 -11.83 11.51 -14.14
CA ILE A 34 -13.28 11.77 -14.05
C ILE A 34 -13.69 12.93 -14.97
N LEU A 35 -12.86 13.96 -15.11
CA LEU A 35 -13.14 15.17 -15.89
C LEU A 35 -11.90 15.60 -16.68
N PRO A 36 -11.83 15.42 -18.02
CA PRO A 36 -12.79 14.76 -18.92
C PRO A 36 -12.82 13.24 -18.71
N PHE A 37 -13.97 12.60 -18.93
CA PHE A 37 -14.18 11.16 -18.68
C PHE A 37 -13.22 10.30 -19.53
N ARG A 38 -12.09 9.92 -18.92
CA ARG A 38 -11.02 9.12 -19.51
C ARG A 38 -10.95 7.81 -18.75
N GLY A 39 -11.73 6.82 -19.22
CA GLY A 39 -11.83 5.51 -18.58
C GLY A 39 -10.47 4.82 -18.38
N GLU A 40 -9.50 5.06 -19.26
CA GLU A 40 -8.13 4.57 -19.13
C GLU A 40 -7.42 5.09 -17.87
N HIS A 41 -7.58 6.38 -17.54
CA HIS A 41 -6.96 6.99 -16.36
C HIS A 41 -7.65 6.51 -15.08
N VAL A 42 -8.96 6.28 -15.12
CA VAL A 42 -9.70 5.71 -14.00
C VAL A 42 -9.24 4.27 -13.73
N LEU A 43 -9.07 3.45 -14.77
CA LEU A 43 -8.55 2.08 -14.63
C LEU A 43 -7.11 2.04 -14.12
N LEU A 44 -6.24 2.91 -14.63
CA LEU A 44 -4.86 3.04 -14.17
C LEU A 44 -4.81 3.41 -12.68
N GLY A 45 -5.56 4.44 -12.28
CA GLY A 45 -5.60 4.86 -10.88
C GLY A 45 -6.24 3.80 -9.96
N LEU A 46 -7.21 3.02 -10.46
CA LEU A 46 -7.75 1.87 -9.71
C LEU A 46 -6.68 0.79 -9.50
N GLY A 47 -5.84 0.54 -10.51
CA GLY A 47 -4.69 -0.35 -10.41
C GLY A 47 -3.64 0.14 -9.41
N GLU A 48 -3.32 1.43 -9.43
CA GLU A 48 -2.41 2.07 -8.47
C GLU A 48 -2.94 1.95 -7.03
N VAL A 49 -4.24 2.17 -6.81
CA VAL A 49 -4.88 1.98 -5.49
C VAL A 49 -4.83 0.52 -5.05
N ALA A 50 -5.13 -0.42 -5.95
CA ALA A 50 -5.11 -1.85 -5.63
C ALA A 50 -3.70 -2.32 -5.23
N VAL A 51 -2.68 -1.95 -6.01
CA VAL A 51 -1.28 -2.29 -5.71
C VAL A 51 -0.82 -1.63 -4.42
N GLY A 52 -1.16 -0.36 -4.19
CA GLY A 52 -0.82 0.36 -2.97
C GLY A 52 -1.45 -0.29 -1.74
N THR A 53 -2.70 -0.72 -1.87
CA THR A 53 -3.43 -1.42 -0.82
C THR A 53 -2.81 -2.78 -0.51
N VAL A 54 -2.46 -3.58 -1.52
CA VAL A 54 -1.78 -4.87 -1.31
C VAL A 54 -0.42 -4.69 -0.64
N LEU A 55 0.35 -3.66 -1.04
CA LEU A 55 1.62 -3.34 -0.39
C LEU A 55 1.46 -2.92 1.06
N ALA A 56 0.46 -2.09 1.36
CA ALA A 56 0.17 -1.64 2.72
C ALA A 56 -0.38 -2.78 3.61
N LEU A 57 -1.33 -3.57 3.11
CA LEU A 57 -1.93 -4.69 3.84
C LEU A 57 -0.98 -5.88 3.98
N GLY A 58 -0.08 -6.08 3.01
CA GLY A 58 0.99 -7.09 3.11
C GLY A 58 1.94 -6.84 4.29
N VAL A 59 1.99 -5.61 4.81
CA VAL A 59 2.71 -5.28 6.07
C VAL A 59 1.92 -5.74 7.30
N LEU A 60 0.60 -5.85 7.22
CA LEU A 60 -0.27 -6.29 8.32
C LEU A 60 -0.38 -7.82 8.40
N THR A 61 -0.12 -8.55 7.31
CA THR A 61 -0.19 -10.02 7.28
C THR A 61 0.67 -10.72 8.36
N PRO A 62 1.89 -10.27 8.69
CA PRO A 62 2.70 -10.88 9.75
C PRO A 62 2.24 -10.53 11.18
N LEU A 63 1.38 -9.53 11.37
CA LEU A 63 0.92 -9.10 12.70
C LEU A 63 -0.21 -9.99 13.25
N ARG A 64 -0.82 -10.84 12.42
CA ARG A 64 -1.96 -11.69 12.80
C ARG A 64 -1.59 -12.92 13.63
N THR A 65 -0.31 -13.30 13.68
CA THR A 65 0.18 -14.48 14.42
C THR A 65 0.65 -14.17 15.85
N GLY A 66 0.53 -12.92 16.32
CA GLY A 66 1.12 -12.46 17.60
C GLY A 66 0.20 -12.45 18.83
N HIS A 67 -1.03 -12.96 18.76
CA HIS A 67 -1.96 -12.93 19.90
C HIS A 67 -2.56 -14.31 20.20
N HIS A 68 -1.73 -15.18 20.80
CA HIS A 68 -2.23 -16.27 21.63
C HIS A 68 -2.28 -15.75 23.07
N PRO A 69 -3.45 -15.39 23.62
CA PRO A 69 -3.61 -15.30 25.06
C PRO A 69 -3.59 -16.74 25.61
N SER A 70 -2.49 -17.09 26.28
CA SER A 70 -2.40 -18.23 27.20
C SER A 70 -2.09 -17.72 28.59
#